data_AF-A0A847KW46-F1
#
_entry.id   AF-A0A847KW46-F1
#
_cell.length_a   1.000
_cell.length_b   1.000
_cell.length_c   1.000
_cell.angle_alpha   90.00
_cell.angle_beta   90.00
_cell.angle_gamma   90.00
#
_symmetry.space_group_name_H-M   'P 1'
#
loop_
_entity.id
_entity.type
_entity.pdbx_description
1 polymer ?
#
loop_
_entity_poly.entity_id
_entity_poly.type
_entity_poly.pdbx_seq_one_letter_code
_entity_poly.pdbx_strand_id
1 'polypeptide(L)'
;MIVISILSGSAQIADKRLLFSDTFEHDLSNWTIEQALGGTAEAKNGKLEINDRKGCTVWFNHKLSDDVKIVFDIVMIDSGGIYDHVRDMNFFFKGVDPENPEDIFIHSQKRSGKLTNYHGLKTYYIGYGGNHNTTTRFRKYRVSP
;
A
#
# COMPACT_ATOMS: atom_id res chain seq x y z
N MET A 1 -9.05 -8.87 -3.82
CA MET A 1 -10.11 -7.87 -3.63
C MET A 1 -9.69 -6.89 -2.55
N ILE A 2 -9.72 -5.59 -2.85
CA ILE A 2 -9.56 -4.51 -1.87
C ILE A 2 -10.89 -3.77 -1.78
N VAL A 3 -11.36 -3.51 -0.55
CA VAL A 3 -12.61 -2.82 -0.26
C VAL A 3 -12.32 -1.65 0.68
N ILE A 4 -12.71 -0.45 0.27
CA ILE A 4 -12.54 0.79 1.03
C ILE A 4 -13.93 1.38 1.32
N SER A 5 -14.24 1.55 2.59
CA SER A 5 -15.54 2.06 3.07
C SER A 5 -15.35 3.16 4.09
N ILE A 6 -16.32 4.07 4.22
CA ILE A 6 -16.36 5.05 5.31
C ILE A 6 -16.98 4.42 6.55
N LEU A 7 -16.43 4.74 7.72
CA LEU A 7 -17.10 4.53 8.99
C LEU A 7 -17.58 5.89 9.51
N SER A 8 -18.89 6.14 9.50
CA SER A 8 -19.47 7.31 10.16
C SER A 8 -19.73 6.98 11.64
N GLY A 9 -19.22 7.81 12.55
CA GLY A 9 -19.30 7.58 14.00
C GLY A 9 -20.38 8.41 14.69
N SER A 10 -21.45 7.75 15.15
CA SER A 10 -22.01 7.91 16.50
C SER A 10 -22.56 6.54 16.92
N ALA A 11 -22.74 6.29 18.22
CA ALA A 11 -22.90 4.97 18.85
C ALA A 11 -24.19 4.17 18.48
N GLN A 12 -24.77 4.40 17.31
CA GLN A 12 -25.92 3.71 16.77
C GLN A 12 -25.64 3.37 15.31
N ILE A 13 -25.50 2.07 15.01
CA ILE A 13 -25.30 1.44 13.70
C ILE A 13 -24.65 2.37 12.66
N ALA A 14 -23.32 2.39 12.61
CA ALA A 14 -22.57 3.12 11.59
C ALA A 14 -23.09 2.77 10.18
N ASP A 15 -23.62 3.77 9.48
CA ASP A 15 -23.97 3.62 8.07
C ASP A 15 -22.67 3.48 7.27
N LYS A 16 -22.38 2.26 6.84
CA LYS A 16 -21.17 1.90 6.11
C LYS A 16 -21.40 2.16 4.63
N ARG A 17 -20.89 3.28 4.13
CA ARG A 17 -20.87 3.57 2.71
C ARG A 17 -19.62 2.97 2.07
N LEU A 18 -19.79 2.13 1.04
CA LEU A 18 -18.71 1.71 0.16
C LEU A 18 -18.25 2.92 -0.67
N LEU A 19 -16.94 3.20 -0.65
CA LEU A 19 -16.34 4.23 -1.51
C LEU A 19 -15.72 3.63 -2.75
N PHE A 20 -14.90 2.60 -2.54
CA PHE A 20 -14.15 1.96 -3.61
C PHE A 20 -14.06 0.46 -3.35
N SER A 21 -14.12 -0.30 -4.43
CA SER A 21 -13.83 -1.73 -4.42
C SER A 21 -13.06 -2.04 -5.68
N ASP A 22 -12.01 -2.83 -5.56
CA ASP A 22 -11.24 -3.32 -6.69
C ASP A 22 -11.04 -4.84 -6.55
N THR A 23 -11.54 -5.57 -7.53
CA THR A 23 -11.38 -7.02 -7.62
C THR A 23 -10.17 -7.41 -8.46
N PHE A 24 -9.49 -6.46 -9.13
CA PHE A 24 -8.38 -6.71 -10.05
C PHE A 24 -8.73 -7.67 -11.21
N GLU A 25 -9.99 -7.65 -11.64
CA GLU A 25 -10.46 -8.35 -12.84
C GLU A 25 -10.16 -7.57 -14.15
N HIS A 26 -9.74 -6.32 -13.99
CA HIS A 26 -9.42 -5.41 -15.09
C HIS A 26 -7.96 -4.95 -14.98
N ASP A 27 -7.66 -3.71 -15.37
CA ASP A 27 -6.32 -3.13 -15.27
C ASP A 27 -6.04 -2.53 -13.89
N LEU A 28 -4.88 -1.88 -13.75
CA LEU A 28 -4.44 -1.18 -12.56
C LEU A 28 -4.60 0.36 -12.68
N SER A 29 -5.58 0.85 -13.45
CA SER A 29 -5.79 2.30 -13.67
C SER A 29 -6.04 3.11 -12.38
N ASN A 30 -6.59 2.48 -11.34
CA ASN A 30 -6.77 3.08 -10.02
C ASN A 30 -5.49 3.08 -9.16
N TRP A 31 -4.36 2.58 -9.69
CA TRP A 31 -3.16 2.32 -8.93
C TRP A 31 -1.91 2.88 -9.61
N THR A 32 -0.99 3.40 -8.81
CA THR A 32 0.35 3.82 -9.26
C THR A 32 1.37 2.85 -8.70
N ILE A 33 2.19 2.27 -9.59
CA ILE A 33 3.19 1.25 -9.25
C ILE A 33 4.56 1.91 -9.16
N GLU A 34 5.21 1.75 -8.01
CA GLU A 34 6.60 2.10 -7.77
C GLU A 34 7.41 0.82 -7.65
N GLN A 35 7.96 0.36 -8.77
CA GLN A 35 8.64 -0.92 -8.88
C GLN A 35 10.15 -0.72 -9.12
N ALA A 36 10.97 -1.41 -8.33
CA ALA A 36 12.39 -1.50 -8.57
C ALA A 36 12.69 -2.38 -9.81
N LEU A 37 13.79 -2.09 -10.50
CA LEU A 37 14.18 -2.77 -11.73
C LEU A 37 14.23 -4.30 -11.57
N GLY A 38 13.53 -5.00 -12.48
CA GLY A 38 13.52 -6.45 -12.60
C GLY A 38 12.41 -7.17 -11.82
N GLY A 39 11.52 -6.43 -11.14
CA GLY A 39 10.26 -6.96 -10.63
C GLY A 39 9.06 -6.52 -11.48
N THR A 40 7.88 -7.04 -11.16
CA THR A 40 6.61 -6.73 -11.83
C THR A 40 5.48 -6.57 -10.82
N ALA A 41 4.46 -5.80 -11.19
CA ALA A 41 3.17 -5.78 -10.52
C ALA A 41 2.06 -5.68 -11.58
N GLU A 42 1.10 -6.59 -11.54
CA GLU A 42 0.05 -6.71 -12.56
C GLU A 42 -1.28 -7.17 -11.96
N ALA A 43 -2.39 -6.75 -12.59
CA ALA A 43 -3.69 -7.33 -12.32
C ALA A 43 -3.85 -8.62 -13.14
N LYS A 44 -4.14 -9.73 -12.46
CA LYS A 44 -4.20 -11.05 -13.08
C LYS A 44 -5.09 -11.98 -12.26
N ASN A 45 -6.02 -12.65 -12.95
CA ASN A 45 -6.93 -13.63 -12.34
C ASN A 45 -7.66 -13.11 -11.08
N GLY A 46 -8.16 -11.88 -11.11
CA GLY A 46 -8.86 -11.26 -9.98
C GLY A 46 -7.94 -10.90 -8.79
N LYS A 47 -6.64 -10.70 -9.05
CA LYS A 47 -5.63 -10.38 -8.03
C LYS A 47 -4.64 -9.35 -8.54
N LEU A 48 -4.11 -8.56 -7.60
CA LEU A 48 -2.86 -7.85 -7.81
C LEU A 48 -1.71 -8.81 -7.48
N GLU A 49 -1.02 -9.27 -8.51
CA GLU A 49 0.20 -10.09 -8.36
C GLU A 49 1.42 -9.16 -8.33
N ILE A 50 2.22 -9.24 -7.27
CA ILE A 50 3.48 -8.51 -7.14
C ILE A 50 4.60 -9.54 -7.11
N ASN A 51 5.48 -9.46 -8.11
CA ASN A 51 6.69 -10.25 -8.17
C ASN A 51 7.90 -9.34 -7.97
N ASP A 52 8.31 -9.18 -6.72
CA ASP A 52 9.33 -8.21 -6.35
C ASP A 52 10.73 -8.84 -6.22
N ARG A 53 11.72 -8.11 -6.73
CA ARG A 53 13.13 -8.42 -6.57
C ARG A 53 13.87 -7.48 -5.60
N LYS A 54 13.49 -6.19 -5.55
CA LYS A 54 14.28 -5.13 -4.89
C LYS A 54 13.45 -4.04 -4.19
N GLY A 55 12.13 -4.15 -4.23
CA GLY A 55 11.15 -3.23 -3.68
C GLY A 55 10.00 -2.99 -4.65
N CYS A 56 8.78 -3.11 -4.15
CA CYS A 56 7.57 -2.67 -4.84
C CYS A 56 6.66 -1.93 -3.85
N THR A 57 6.04 -0.85 -4.31
CA THR A 57 4.93 -0.19 -3.59
C THR A 57 3.84 0.15 -4.59
N VAL A 58 2.61 -0.26 -4.29
CA VAL A 58 1.44 0.02 -5.13
C VAL A 58 0.54 0.98 -4.37
N TRP A 59 0.37 2.18 -4.91
CA TRP A 59 -0.42 3.25 -4.31
C TRP A 59 -1.81 3.29 -4.91
N PHE A 60 -2.83 3.46 -4.07
CA PHE A 60 -4.17 3.79 -4.54
C PHE A 60 -4.24 5.27 -4.94
N ASN A 61 -4.71 5.56 -6.15
CA ASN A 61 -4.65 6.91 -6.74
C ASN A 61 -5.64 7.90 -6.14
N HIS A 62 -6.69 7.42 -5.47
CA HIS A 62 -7.73 8.28 -4.92
C HIS A 62 -7.41 8.69 -3.49
N LYS A 63 -7.29 10.00 -3.26
CA LYS A 63 -7.04 10.58 -1.93
C LYS A 63 -8.22 10.30 -1.00
N LEU A 64 -7.96 9.66 0.13
CA LEU A 64 -8.95 9.36 1.17
C LEU A 64 -8.86 10.41 2.28
N SER A 65 -9.88 11.26 2.42
CA SER A 65 -9.93 12.36 3.42
C SER A 65 -10.61 11.97 4.74
N ASP A 66 -11.55 11.02 4.70
CA ASP A 66 -12.40 10.67 5.84
C ASP A 66 -11.81 9.56 6.72
N ASP A 67 -12.52 9.25 7.80
CA ASP A 67 -12.27 8.05 8.61
C ASP A 67 -12.79 6.82 7.85
N VAL A 68 -11.85 6.06 7.32
CA VAL A 68 -12.11 4.93 6.44
C VAL A 68 -11.74 3.60 7.09
N LYS A 69 -12.52 2.57 6.75
CA LYS A 69 -12.15 1.17 6.90
C LYS A 69 -11.64 0.65 5.57
N ILE A 70 -10.38 0.20 5.58
CA ILE A 70 -9.73 -0.47 4.46
C ILE A 70 -9.68 -1.95 4.79
N VAL A 71 -10.15 -2.80 3.87
CA VAL A 71 -10.18 -4.25 3.99
C VAL A 71 -9.55 -4.85 2.74
N PHE A 72 -8.63 -5.79 2.93
CA PHE A 72 -8.03 -6.55 1.84
C PHE A 72 -7.52 -7.89 2.38
N ASP A 73 -7.39 -8.84 1.47
CA ASP A 73 -6.69 -10.11 1.72
C ASP A 73 -5.34 -10.09 1.00
N ILE A 74 -4.30 -10.57 1.67
CA ILE A 74 -2.95 -10.70 1.12
C ILE A 74 -2.43 -12.09 1.42
N VAL A 75 -1.76 -12.65 0.41
CA VAL A 75 -1.05 -13.93 0.52
C VAL A 75 0.41 -13.66 0.18
N MET A 76 1.30 -13.97 1.13
CA MET A 76 2.74 -13.96 0.90
C MET A 76 3.15 -15.35 0.39
N ILE A 77 3.85 -15.41 -0.74
CA ILE A 77 4.25 -16.66 -1.38
C ILE A 77 5.70 -16.99 -0.99
N ASP A 78 5.91 -18.17 -0.43
CA ASP A 78 7.22 -18.78 -0.16
C ASP A 78 7.22 -20.22 -0.68
N SER A 79 7.28 -20.38 -2.01
CA SER A 79 7.22 -21.69 -2.68
C SER A 79 8.54 -22.09 -3.34
N GLY A 80 9.64 -21.41 -2.97
CA GLY A 80 10.98 -21.66 -3.52
C GLY A 80 11.22 -21.03 -4.90
N GLY A 81 10.35 -20.14 -5.37
CA GLY A 81 10.59 -19.32 -6.55
C GLY A 81 11.79 -18.39 -6.39
N ILE A 82 12.39 -17.96 -7.51
CA ILE A 82 13.61 -17.11 -7.50
C ILE A 82 13.41 -15.73 -6.83
N TYR A 83 12.16 -15.32 -6.67
CA TYR A 83 11.75 -14.05 -6.05
C TYR A 83 10.87 -14.28 -4.81
N ASP A 84 10.70 -15.52 -4.38
CA ASP A 84 9.92 -15.91 -3.19
C ASP A 84 10.73 -15.66 -1.90
N HIS A 85 11.35 -14.48 -1.82
CA HIS A 85 12.07 -14.03 -0.65
C HIS A 85 11.15 -13.19 0.20
N VAL A 86 10.33 -13.85 1.04
CA VAL A 86 9.40 -13.14 1.91
C VAL A 86 10.15 -12.11 2.76
N ARG A 87 9.68 -10.87 2.71
CA ARG A 87 10.11 -9.76 3.57
C ARG A 87 8.89 -9.23 4.31
N ASP A 88 9.12 -8.25 5.18
CA ASP A 88 8.04 -7.51 5.82
C ASP A 88 7.10 -6.93 4.75
N MET A 89 5.80 -7.17 4.92
CA MET A 89 4.76 -6.45 4.17
C MET A 89 4.55 -5.10 4.86
N ASN A 90 4.63 -4.01 4.10
CA ASN A 90 4.36 -2.67 4.63
C ASN A 90 3.08 -2.11 4.00
N PHE A 91 2.21 -1.55 4.84
CA PHE A 91 0.99 -0.87 4.45
C PHE A 91 1.08 0.60 4.83
N PHE A 92 1.10 1.49 3.85
CA PHE A 92 1.11 2.94 4.06
C PHE A 92 -0.31 3.51 3.95
N PHE A 93 -0.66 4.48 4.79
CA PHE A 93 -1.92 5.21 4.67
C PHE A 93 -1.81 6.67 5.12
N LYS A 94 -2.66 7.53 4.52
CA LYS A 94 -2.60 9.01 4.64
C LYS A 94 -1.19 9.55 4.30
N GLY A 95 -0.59 9.02 3.24
CA GLY A 95 0.72 9.48 2.75
C GLY A 95 0.63 10.86 2.12
N VAL A 96 1.57 11.74 2.50
CA VAL A 96 1.76 13.09 1.94
C VAL A 96 3.25 13.30 1.69
N ASP A 97 3.61 13.75 0.49
CA ASP A 97 4.94 14.32 0.22
C ASP A 97 4.95 15.77 0.73
N PRO A 98 5.76 16.12 1.75
CA PRO A 98 5.79 17.48 2.29
C PRO A 98 6.28 18.53 1.30
N GLU A 99 7.10 18.14 0.32
CA GLU A 99 7.54 19.03 -0.76
C GLU A 99 6.46 19.20 -1.83
N ASN A 100 5.55 18.22 -1.94
CA ASN A 100 4.47 18.20 -2.93
C ASN A 100 3.13 17.77 -2.31
N PRO A 101 2.49 18.60 -1.47
CA PRO A 101 1.35 18.16 -0.65
C PRO A 101 0.10 17.77 -1.45
N GLU A 102 -0.04 18.27 -2.67
CA GLU A 102 -1.18 18.01 -3.55
C GLU A 102 -0.99 16.78 -4.44
N ASP A 103 0.26 16.37 -4.69
CA ASP A 103 0.56 15.23 -5.55
C ASP A 103 1.78 14.45 -5.03
N ILE A 104 1.48 13.34 -4.35
CA ILE A 104 2.51 12.43 -3.84
C ILE A 104 3.31 11.78 -4.99
N PHE A 105 2.79 11.72 -6.21
CA PHE A 105 3.38 10.96 -7.32
C PHE A 105 4.49 11.72 -8.07
N ILE A 106 4.69 13.01 -7.81
CA ILE A 106 5.77 13.82 -8.42
C ILE A 106 7.15 13.15 -8.27
N HIS A 107 7.40 12.50 -7.14
CA HIS A 107 8.66 11.81 -6.85
C HIS A 107 8.60 10.28 -6.95
N SER A 108 7.56 9.74 -7.59
CA SER A 108 7.31 8.30 -7.68
C SER A 108 8.49 7.51 -8.26
N GLN A 109 9.08 8.02 -9.35
CA GLN A 109 10.25 7.41 -9.99
C GLN A 109 11.48 7.37 -9.09
N LYS A 110 11.68 8.39 -8.23
CA LYS A 110 12.79 8.40 -7.27
C LYS A 110 12.59 7.35 -6.18
N ARG A 111 11.35 7.17 -5.72
CA ARG A 111 11.02 6.20 -4.66
C ARG A 111 11.23 4.75 -5.10
N SER A 112 10.79 4.41 -6.32
CA SER A 112 11.11 3.14 -7.01
C SER A 112 10.91 1.86 -6.17
N GLY A 113 9.95 1.87 -5.24
CA GLY A 113 9.62 0.70 -4.40
C GLY A 113 10.59 0.43 -3.25
N LYS A 114 11.69 1.19 -3.13
CA LYS A 114 12.69 0.98 -2.08
C LYS A 114 12.29 1.64 -0.76
N LEU A 115 12.05 0.85 0.29
CA LEU A 115 11.52 1.32 1.59
C LEU A 115 12.21 2.57 2.16
N THR A 116 13.53 2.67 2.08
CA THR A 116 14.29 3.83 2.60
C THR A 116 13.94 5.14 1.91
N ASN A 117 13.46 5.09 0.66
CA ASN A 117 13.13 6.27 -0.12
C ASN A 117 11.78 6.89 0.30
N TYR A 118 11.02 6.20 1.16
CA TYR A 118 9.74 6.68 1.69
C TYR A 118 9.88 7.43 3.02
N HIS A 119 11.07 7.49 3.61
CA HIS A 119 11.30 8.12 4.92
C HIS A 119 10.96 9.62 4.95
N GLY A 120 11.01 10.30 3.80
CA GLY A 120 10.63 11.71 3.68
C GLY A 120 9.13 11.96 3.68
N LEU A 121 8.29 10.93 3.57
CA LEU A 121 6.84 11.08 3.56
C LEU A 121 6.30 11.29 4.98
N LYS A 122 5.29 12.16 5.09
CA LYS A 122 4.38 12.16 6.25
C LYS A 122 3.34 11.08 6.01
N THR A 123 3.42 9.99 6.76
CA THR A 123 2.54 8.83 6.53
C THR A 123 2.39 7.99 7.80
N TYR A 124 1.28 7.27 7.90
CA TYR A 124 1.18 6.15 8.82
C TYR A 124 1.60 4.89 8.10
N TYR A 125 2.22 3.95 8.83
CA TYR A 125 2.48 2.65 8.25
C TYR A 125 2.33 1.51 9.26
N ILE A 126 1.91 0.36 8.73
CA ILE A 126 1.90 -0.91 9.44
C ILE A 126 2.92 -1.81 8.75
N GLY A 127 3.91 -2.29 9.50
CA GLY A 127 4.78 -3.37 9.07
C GLY A 127 4.27 -4.68 9.63
N TYR A 128 3.81 -5.58 8.77
CA TYR A 128 3.56 -6.97 9.10
C TYR A 128 4.88 -7.72 8.92
N GLY A 129 5.40 -8.26 10.02
CA GLY A 129 6.64 -9.01 10.01
C GLY A 129 6.56 -10.18 9.02
N GLY A 130 7.62 -10.34 8.23
CA GLY A 130 7.82 -11.48 7.35
C GLY A 130 9.20 -12.10 7.57
N ASN A 131 9.35 -13.36 7.14
CA ASN A 131 10.59 -14.12 7.29
C ASN A 131 11.04 -14.19 8.77
N HIS A 132 12.16 -13.57 9.16
CA HIS A 132 12.65 -13.61 10.54
C HIS A 132 11.99 -12.59 11.48
N ASN A 133 11.22 -11.64 10.96
CA ASN A 133 10.52 -10.67 11.80
C ASN A 133 9.12 -11.23 12.16
N THR A 134 8.92 -11.52 13.44
CA THR A 134 7.65 -12.04 13.97
C THR A 134 6.73 -10.95 14.53
N THR A 135 7.12 -9.69 14.41
CA THR A 135 6.40 -8.56 15.03
C THR A 135 5.59 -7.77 14.01
N THR A 136 4.37 -7.40 14.39
CA THR A 136 3.58 -6.38 13.71
C THR A 136 3.82 -5.04 14.39
N ARG A 137 4.12 -4.00 13.60
CA ARG A 137 4.47 -2.67 14.12
C ARG A 137 3.61 -1.62 13.45
N PHE A 138 2.97 -0.78 14.25
CA PHE A 138 2.26 0.40 13.78
C PHE A 138 3.08 1.64 14.12
N ARG A 139 3.44 2.45 13.12
CA ARG A 139 4.23 3.68 13.36
C ARG A 139 3.70 4.85 12.52
N LYS A 140 4.05 6.06 12.98
CA LYS A 140 3.79 7.31 12.27
C LYS A 140 5.11 7.93 11.86
N TYR A 141 5.35 8.09 10.56
CA TYR A 141 6.45 8.89 10.05
C TYR A 141 6.05 10.37 10.07
N ARG A 142 6.92 11.17 10.69
CA ARG A 142 6.82 12.62 10.74
C ARG A 142 8.15 13.13 10.20
N VAL A 143 8.09 14.10 9.31
CA VAL A 143 9.28 14.90 9.02
C VAL A 143 9.53 15.78 10.24
N SER A 144 10.70 15.61 10.87
CA SER A 144 11.16 16.50 11.92
C SER A 144 11.25 17.93 11.34
N PRO A 145 10.82 18.95 12.09
CA PRO A 145 10.88 20.34 11.64
C PRO A 145 12.30 20.80 11.33
#